data_AF-A0AA48LGZ7-F1
#
_entry.id   AF-A0AA48LGZ7-F1
#
_cell.length_a   1.000
_cell.length_b   1.000
_cell.length_c   1.000
_cell.angle_alpha   90.00
_cell.angle_beta   90.00
_cell.angle_gamma   90.00
#
_symmetry.space_group_name_H-M   'P 1'
#
loop_
_entity.id
_entity.type
_entity.pdbx_description
1 polymer ?
#
loop_
_entity_poly.entity_id
_entity_poly.type
_entity_poly.pdbx_seq_one_letter_code
_entity_poly.pdbx_strand_id
1 'polypeptide(L)'
;MAMIVESYLKENIDEGITIKPWIEKKKMPIFLRSSYNFYVMTILTTQCIIIEAVSEPPGIDGLQKHIKQIEKYTNRQIVLFYKEITRYRRKSLIQNHIPFVIEDGQMYLPFLGLDLKKAQEHADKEEKDFTISAQVAYLYFLYHKYDVVNVTEFAEKLGFTTMTASRALNDLYHAHLITYKIGGKTGRSKEYKRIPDPDYFLKGRDYMKSPVKKTVYTKTKPQGLLTAGLEALAGLSMINSPDHLVFALDKNQFDEQKFETVKNRDVIKDTQLIEIQLWGYDPKLFSNNRYVDLLSLYASLKEEADERVEQALEEVLRGEPWYMD
;
A
#
# COMPACT_ATOMS: atom_id res chain seq x y z
N MET A 1 -16.02 -28.74 4.50
CA MET A 1 -16.24 -28.82 3.05
C MET A 1 -17.28 -27.81 2.56
N ALA A 2 -18.60 -28.10 2.64
CA ALA A 2 -19.63 -27.18 2.11
C ALA A 2 -19.61 -25.80 2.78
N MET A 3 -19.42 -25.72 4.11
CA MET A 3 -19.50 -24.45 4.84
C MET A 3 -18.38 -23.44 4.52
N ILE A 4 -17.13 -23.89 4.26
CA ILE A 4 -16.00 -22.97 3.99
C ILE A 4 -16.15 -22.35 2.60
N VAL A 5 -16.40 -23.19 1.59
CA VAL A 5 -16.67 -22.73 0.23
C VAL A 5 -17.94 -21.89 0.19
N GLU A 6 -18.98 -22.29 0.91
CA GLU A 6 -20.21 -21.50 1.00
C GLU A 6 -19.97 -20.14 1.65
N SER A 7 -19.20 -20.05 2.75
CA SER A 7 -18.84 -18.75 3.37
C SER A 7 -18.06 -17.87 2.40
N TYR A 8 -17.04 -18.42 1.75
CA TYR A 8 -16.23 -17.68 0.80
C TYR A 8 -17.06 -17.16 -0.39
N LEU A 9 -17.90 -18.01 -0.98
CA LEU A 9 -18.75 -17.61 -2.11
C LEU A 9 -19.85 -16.63 -1.68
N LYS A 10 -20.37 -16.73 -0.44
CA LYS A 10 -21.29 -15.73 0.15
C LYS A 10 -20.65 -14.36 0.26
N GLU A 11 -19.43 -14.32 0.81
CA GLU A 11 -18.70 -13.08 1.06
C GLU A 11 -18.23 -12.40 -0.23
N ASN A 12 -17.91 -13.18 -1.29
CA ASN A 12 -17.20 -12.66 -2.46
C ASN A 12 -18.01 -12.65 -3.77
N ILE A 13 -19.15 -13.36 -3.87
CA ILE A 13 -19.89 -13.49 -5.14
C ILE A 13 -21.39 -13.30 -4.97
N ASP A 14 -22.02 -14.06 -4.08
CA ASP A 14 -23.47 -14.10 -3.95
C ASP A 14 -23.88 -14.46 -2.52
N GLU A 15 -24.37 -13.47 -1.77
CA GLU A 15 -24.82 -13.62 -0.38
C GLU A 15 -25.93 -14.68 -0.23
N GLY A 16 -26.72 -14.93 -1.29
CA GLY A 16 -27.81 -15.91 -1.32
C GLY A 16 -27.39 -17.35 -1.60
N ILE A 17 -26.10 -17.61 -1.86
CA ILE A 17 -25.63 -18.95 -2.24
C ILE A 17 -25.89 -19.97 -1.13
N THR A 18 -26.30 -21.18 -1.51
CA THR A 18 -26.46 -22.28 -0.56
C THR A 18 -25.93 -23.58 -1.16
N ILE A 19 -25.11 -24.32 -0.41
CA ILE A 19 -24.53 -25.59 -0.85
C ILE A 19 -25.13 -26.73 -0.02
N LYS A 20 -25.79 -27.69 -0.68
CA LYS A 20 -26.42 -28.84 0.00
C LYS A 20 -26.02 -30.15 -0.65
N PRO A 21 -25.96 -31.27 0.09
CA PRO A 21 -25.76 -32.59 -0.51
C PRO A 21 -26.81 -32.88 -1.59
N TRP A 22 -26.39 -33.40 -2.73
CA TRP A 22 -27.31 -33.71 -3.83
C TRP A 22 -27.94 -35.10 -3.66
N ILE A 23 -29.23 -35.13 -3.33
CA ILE A 23 -29.96 -36.34 -2.94
C ILE A 23 -30.37 -37.20 -4.15
N GLU A 24 -30.54 -36.60 -5.34
CA GLU A 24 -30.99 -37.28 -6.56
C GLU A 24 -29.91 -38.09 -7.29
N LYS A 25 -28.71 -38.24 -6.71
CA LYS A 25 -27.59 -39.00 -7.30
C LYS A 25 -27.92 -40.45 -7.66
N LYS A 26 -29.00 -41.04 -7.11
CA LYS A 26 -29.43 -42.43 -7.35
C LYS A 26 -29.64 -42.77 -8.84
N LYS A 27 -29.94 -41.77 -9.68
CA LYS A 27 -30.11 -41.93 -11.13
C LYS A 27 -28.78 -42.05 -11.90
N MET A 28 -27.64 -41.87 -11.24
CA MET A 28 -26.32 -41.91 -11.87
C MET A 28 -25.70 -43.31 -11.89
N PRO A 29 -24.83 -43.59 -12.89
CA PRO A 29 -23.98 -44.77 -12.92
C PRO A 29 -23.27 -45.00 -11.58
N ILE A 30 -23.21 -46.26 -11.14
CA ILE A 30 -22.64 -46.66 -9.84
C ILE A 30 -21.20 -46.16 -9.71
N PHE A 31 -20.39 -46.25 -10.78
CA PHE A 31 -18.99 -45.83 -10.74
C PHE A 31 -18.84 -44.33 -10.42
N LEU A 32 -19.68 -43.45 -10.97
CA LEU A 32 -19.66 -42.02 -10.66
C LEU A 32 -20.05 -41.75 -9.21
N ARG A 33 -21.04 -42.51 -8.69
CA ARG A 33 -21.46 -42.41 -7.29
C ARG A 33 -20.38 -42.87 -6.31
N SER A 34 -19.56 -43.84 -6.69
CA SER A 34 -18.44 -44.29 -5.86
C SER A 34 -17.22 -43.39 -5.99
N SER A 35 -17.04 -42.71 -7.14
CA SER A 35 -15.87 -41.85 -7.38
C SER A 35 -16.02 -40.43 -6.85
N TYR A 36 -17.26 -39.94 -6.64
CA TYR A 36 -17.49 -38.55 -6.24
C TYR A 36 -18.53 -38.37 -5.13
N ASN A 37 -18.29 -37.39 -4.27
CA ASN A 37 -19.30 -36.74 -3.46
C ASN A 37 -19.97 -35.64 -4.28
N PHE A 38 -21.30 -35.51 -4.16
CA PHE A 38 -22.10 -34.58 -4.97
C PHE A 38 -22.85 -33.59 -4.09
N TYR A 39 -22.78 -32.33 -4.49
CA TYR A 39 -23.50 -31.22 -3.85
C TYR A 39 -24.21 -30.40 -4.92
N VAL A 40 -25.30 -29.75 -4.54
CA VAL A 40 -26.03 -28.81 -5.36
C VAL A 40 -25.80 -27.40 -4.84
N MET A 41 -25.59 -26.47 -5.76
CA MET A 41 -25.38 -25.07 -5.50
C MET A 41 -26.20 -24.24 -6.49
N THR A 42 -26.75 -23.12 -6.03
CA THR A 42 -27.26 -22.08 -6.93
C THR A 42 -26.45 -20.84 -6.65
N ILE A 43 -25.73 -20.37 -7.66
CA ILE A 43 -24.88 -19.18 -7.56
C ILE A 43 -25.36 -18.16 -8.61
N LEU A 44 -25.67 -16.96 -8.14
CA LEU A 44 -26.41 -15.95 -8.87
C LEU A 44 -27.72 -16.56 -9.40
N THR A 45 -27.83 -16.77 -10.71
CA THR A 45 -28.98 -17.41 -11.36
C THR A 45 -28.68 -18.81 -11.90
N THR A 46 -27.46 -19.33 -11.68
CA THR A 46 -26.99 -20.58 -12.30
C THR A 46 -27.02 -21.74 -11.31
N GLN A 47 -27.69 -22.82 -11.68
CA GLN A 47 -27.68 -24.07 -10.92
C GLN A 47 -26.49 -24.94 -11.30
N CYS A 48 -25.71 -25.33 -10.30
CA CYS A 48 -24.49 -26.11 -10.44
C CYS A 48 -24.56 -27.40 -9.63
N ILE A 49 -23.83 -28.41 -10.09
CA ILE A 49 -23.48 -29.59 -9.31
C ILE A 49 -21.99 -29.52 -8.99
N ILE A 50 -21.67 -29.50 -7.70
CA ILE A 50 -20.29 -29.59 -7.23
C ILE A 50 -19.94 -31.06 -7.05
N ILE A 51 -18.79 -31.46 -7.60
CA ILE A 51 -18.25 -32.81 -7.43
C ILE A 51 -16.90 -32.75 -6.71
N GLU A 52 -16.74 -33.56 -5.67
CA GLU A 52 -15.46 -33.79 -4.97
C GLU A 52 -15.06 -35.24 -5.17
N ALA A 53 -13.83 -35.50 -5.63
CA ALA A 53 -13.35 -36.85 -5.81
C ALA A 53 -13.13 -37.53 -4.44
N VAL A 54 -13.65 -38.75 -4.30
CA VAL A 54 -13.49 -39.56 -3.07
C VAL A 54 -12.04 -40.07 -2.94
N SER A 55 -11.37 -40.26 -4.08
CA SER A 55 -9.98 -40.68 -4.21
C SER A 55 -9.22 -39.75 -5.15
N GLU A 56 -7.99 -40.12 -5.54
CA GLU A 56 -7.23 -39.35 -6.53
C GLU A 56 -8.07 -39.11 -7.81
N PRO A 57 -8.21 -37.85 -8.24
CA PRO A 57 -9.05 -37.51 -9.38
C PRO A 57 -8.40 -37.99 -10.70
N PRO A 58 -9.21 -38.40 -11.69
CA PRO A 58 -8.70 -38.89 -12.96
C PRO A 58 -7.93 -37.81 -13.74
N GLY A 59 -7.15 -38.24 -14.74
CA GLY A 59 -6.58 -37.36 -15.76
C GLY A 59 -7.65 -36.53 -16.49
N ILE A 60 -7.23 -35.50 -17.23
CA ILE A 60 -8.12 -34.54 -17.88
C ILE A 60 -9.15 -35.22 -18.80
N ASP A 61 -8.73 -36.17 -19.63
CA ASP A 61 -9.64 -36.87 -20.55
C ASP A 61 -10.73 -37.66 -19.82
N GLY A 62 -10.34 -38.34 -18.74
CA GLY A 62 -11.28 -39.07 -17.88
C GLY A 62 -12.24 -38.11 -17.18
N LEU A 63 -11.72 -36.99 -16.70
CA LEU A 63 -12.50 -35.97 -16.03
C LEU A 63 -13.52 -35.31 -16.97
N GLN A 64 -13.14 -34.98 -18.20
CA GLN A 64 -14.06 -34.44 -19.22
C GLN A 64 -15.15 -35.44 -19.59
N LYS A 65 -14.83 -36.74 -19.69
CA LYS A 65 -15.84 -37.79 -19.90
C LYS A 65 -16.82 -37.87 -18.75
N HIS A 66 -16.34 -37.81 -17.51
CA HIS A 66 -17.19 -37.83 -16.32
C HIS A 66 -18.08 -36.59 -16.28
N ILE A 67 -17.52 -35.39 -16.48
CA ILE A 67 -18.28 -34.12 -16.53
C ILE A 67 -19.41 -34.21 -17.56
N LYS A 68 -19.11 -34.56 -18.81
CA LYS A 68 -20.12 -34.67 -19.87
C LYS A 68 -21.25 -35.64 -19.53
N GLN A 69 -20.93 -36.75 -18.86
CA GLN A 69 -21.95 -37.68 -18.40
C GLN A 69 -22.80 -37.07 -17.29
N ILE A 70 -22.19 -36.45 -16.29
CA ILE A 70 -22.91 -35.81 -15.17
C ILE A 70 -23.78 -34.66 -15.67
N GLU A 71 -23.30 -33.84 -16.59
CA GLU A 71 -24.07 -32.79 -17.28
C GLU A 71 -25.30 -33.37 -17.97
N LYS A 72 -25.15 -34.47 -18.71
CA LYS A 72 -26.28 -35.12 -19.40
C LYS A 72 -27.38 -35.59 -18.44
N TYR A 73 -27.03 -36.02 -17.24
CA TYR A 73 -28.02 -36.48 -16.23
C TYR A 73 -28.66 -35.33 -15.46
N THR A 74 -27.93 -34.24 -15.25
CA THR A 74 -28.34 -33.16 -14.34
C THR A 74 -28.90 -31.95 -15.07
N ASN A 75 -28.52 -31.77 -16.34
CA ASN A 75 -28.72 -30.57 -17.14
C ASN A 75 -28.20 -29.30 -16.42
N ARG A 76 -27.09 -29.42 -15.70
CA ARG A 76 -26.50 -28.37 -14.86
C ARG A 76 -25.00 -28.26 -15.11
N GLN A 77 -24.45 -27.09 -14.80
CA GLN A 77 -23.01 -26.86 -14.85
C GLN A 77 -22.28 -27.67 -13.77
N ILE A 78 -21.14 -28.25 -14.11
CA ILE A 78 -20.37 -29.08 -13.18
C ILE A 78 -19.15 -28.31 -12.70
N VAL A 79 -18.98 -28.27 -11.38
CA VAL A 79 -17.87 -27.58 -10.72
C VAL A 79 -17.10 -28.60 -9.90
N LEU A 80 -15.79 -28.68 -10.12
CA LEU A 80 -14.94 -29.52 -9.27
C LEU A 80 -14.59 -28.81 -7.96
N PHE A 81 -14.62 -29.55 -6.88
CA PHE A 81 -14.06 -29.12 -5.60
C PHE A 81 -12.73 -29.83 -5.33
N TYR A 82 -11.72 -29.04 -4.95
CA TYR A 82 -10.43 -29.50 -4.47
C TYR A 82 -10.15 -28.92 -3.09
N LYS A 83 -9.62 -29.73 -2.17
CA LYS A 83 -9.05 -29.18 -0.92
C LYS A 83 -7.73 -28.46 -1.21
N GLU A 84 -6.88 -29.12 -1.98
CA GLU A 84 -5.62 -28.60 -2.46
C GLU A 84 -5.40 -29.01 -3.92
N ILE A 85 -4.66 -28.21 -4.67
CA ILE A 85 -4.33 -28.50 -6.07
C ILE A 85 -2.90 -28.06 -6.38
N THR A 86 -2.21 -28.83 -7.22
CA THR A 86 -0.88 -28.43 -7.70
C THR A 86 -1.00 -27.32 -8.75
N ARG A 87 0.05 -26.49 -8.88
CA ARG A 87 0.13 -25.44 -9.91
C ARG A 87 -0.07 -25.99 -11.33
N TYR A 88 0.50 -27.16 -11.61
CA TYR A 88 0.34 -27.84 -12.91
C TYR A 88 -1.12 -28.22 -13.15
N ARG A 89 -1.77 -28.88 -12.18
CA ARG A 89 -3.15 -29.33 -12.31
C ARG A 89 -4.11 -28.16 -12.44
N ARG A 90 -3.92 -27.09 -11.66
CA ARG A 90 -4.69 -25.83 -11.78
C ARG A 90 -4.58 -25.25 -13.20
N LYS A 91 -3.36 -25.11 -13.72
CA LYS A 91 -3.13 -24.62 -15.09
C LYS A 91 -3.81 -25.51 -16.13
N SER A 92 -3.73 -26.82 -15.96
CA SER A 92 -4.34 -27.79 -16.86
C SER A 92 -5.87 -27.72 -16.88
N LEU A 93 -6.53 -27.53 -15.73
CA LEU A 93 -7.98 -27.34 -15.65
C LEU A 93 -8.43 -26.06 -16.36
N ILE A 94 -7.72 -24.94 -16.15
CA ILE A 94 -8.01 -23.65 -16.81
C ILE A 94 -7.87 -23.77 -18.33
N GLN A 95 -6.77 -24.37 -18.81
CA GLN A 95 -6.54 -24.57 -20.25
C GLN A 95 -7.64 -25.40 -20.93
N ASN A 96 -8.25 -26.32 -20.18
CA ASN A 96 -9.32 -27.18 -20.65
C ASN A 96 -10.72 -26.64 -20.32
N HIS A 97 -10.82 -25.39 -19.83
CA HIS A 97 -12.07 -24.73 -19.48
C HIS A 97 -12.93 -25.52 -18.48
N ILE A 98 -12.30 -26.27 -17.57
CA ILE A 98 -12.99 -27.09 -16.59
C ILE A 98 -13.24 -26.26 -15.33
N PRO A 99 -14.50 -26.03 -14.92
CA PRO A 99 -14.79 -25.20 -13.74
C PRO A 99 -14.36 -25.87 -12.44
N PHE A 100 -13.77 -25.10 -11.52
CA PHE A 100 -13.37 -25.61 -10.21
C PHE A 100 -13.41 -24.53 -9.12
N VAL A 101 -13.46 -24.98 -7.87
CA VAL A 101 -13.32 -24.20 -6.64
C VAL A 101 -12.38 -24.96 -5.69
N ILE A 102 -11.57 -24.22 -4.95
CA ILE A 102 -10.59 -24.73 -3.99
C ILE A 102 -11.03 -24.31 -2.58
N GLU A 103 -10.73 -25.12 -1.56
CA GLU A 103 -11.08 -24.83 -0.16
C GLU A 103 -10.48 -23.50 0.35
N ASP A 104 -9.36 -23.04 -0.21
CA ASP A 104 -8.73 -21.75 0.11
C ASP A 104 -9.42 -20.53 -0.54
N GLY A 105 -10.51 -20.74 -1.28
CA GLY A 105 -11.28 -19.70 -1.96
C GLY A 105 -10.90 -19.46 -3.43
N GLN A 106 -9.78 -19.99 -3.91
CA GLN A 106 -9.44 -19.87 -5.33
C GLN A 106 -10.46 -20.62 -6.20
N MET A 107 -10.87 -20.01 -7.32
CA MET A 107 -11.87 -20.61 -8.20
C MET A 107 -11.69 -20.19 -9.66
N TYR A 108 -12.30 -20.97 -10.55
CA TYR A 108 -12.44 -20.68 -11.96
C TYR A 108 -13.83 -21.14 -12.40
N LEU A 109 -14.74 -20.20 -12.62
CA LEU A 109 -16.15 -20.44 -12.98
C LEU A 109 -16.49 -19.71 -14.29
N PRO A 110 -15.98 -20.20 -15.45
CA PRO A 110 -16.03 -19.46 -16.72
C PRO A 110 -17.45 -19.21 -17.24
N PHE A 111 -18.42 -20.06 -16.87
CA PHE A 111 -19.81 -19.95 -17.28
C PHE A 111 -20.56 -18.78 -16.63
N LEU A 112 -20.04 -18.21 -15.54
CA LEU A 112 -20.68 -17.07 -14.88
C LEU A 112 -20.40 -15.73 -15.59
N GLY A 113 -19.43 -15.69 -16.51
CA GLY A 113 -19.07 -14.44 -17.20
C GLY A 113 -18.71 -13.31 -16.24
N LEU A 114 -18.11 -13.63 -15.09
CA LEU A 114 -17.77 -12.64 -14.08
C LEU A 114 -16.66 -11.73 -14.62
N ASP A 115 -16.96 -10.45 -14.87
CA ASP A 115 -15.95 -9.40 -15.02
C ASP A 115 -15.38 -9.08 -13.63
N LEU A 116 -14.62 -10.04 -13.08
CA LEU A 116 -13.78 -9.82 -11.91
C LEU A 116 -12.61 -8.96 -12.38
N LYS A 117 -12.85 -7.64 -12.48
CA LYS A 117 -11.74 -6.69 -12.44
C LYS A 117 -10.90 -7.08 -11.24
N LYS A 118 -9.57 -7.17 -11.42
CA LYS A 118 -8.67 -7.22 -10.27
C LYS A 118 -9.13 -6.11 -9.33
N ALA A 119 -9.71 -6.48 -8.19
CA ALA A 119 -9.50 -5.68 -7.02
C ALA A 119 -7.98 -5.51 -6.99
N GLN A 120 -7.51 -4.27 -7.09
CA GLN A 120 -6.13 -4.00 -6.70
C GLN A 120 -5.95 -4.74 -5.37
N GLU A 121 -4.90 -5.53 -5.25
CA GLU A 121 -4.51 -6.16 -3.99
C GLU A 121 -4.13 -5.05 -3.00
N HIS A 122 -5.06 -4.18 -2.61
CA HIS A 122 -4.94 -3.11 -1.63
C HIS A 122 -6.34 -2.70 -1.18
N ALA A 123 -6.82 -3.39 -0.16
CA ALA A 123 -7.57 -2.73 0.90
C ALA A 123 -7.18 -3.36 2.25
N ASP A 124 -5.87 -3.50 2.48
CA ASP A 124 -5.39 -3.04 3.77
C ASP A 124 -5.86 -1.59 3.87
N LYS A 125 -6.51 -1.20 4.97
CA LYS A 125 -6.97 0.17 5.28
C LYS A 125 -6.17 1.19 4.48
N GLU A 126 -6.80 2.06 3.71
CA GLU A 126 -6.12 3.21 3.08
C GLU A 126 -5.16 3.83 4.11
N GLU A 127 -3.87 3.50 4.03
CA GLU A 127 -2.85 4.41 4.49
C GLU A 127 -2.97 5.54 3.49
N LYS A 128 -3.73 6.57 3.86
CA LYS A 128 -3.80 7.87 3.19
C LYS A 128 -2.44 8.57 3.14
N ASP A 129 -1.34 7.87 3.38
CA ASP A 129 -0.06 8.45 3.68
C ASP A 129 0.91 8.24 2.53
N PHE A 130 1.81 9.20 2.35
CA PHE A 130 2.87 9.07 1.38
C PHE A 130 3.89 7.99 1.77
N THR A 131 4.38 7.32 0.74
CA THR A 131 5.70 6.67 0.80
C THR A 131 6.77 7.75 1.03
N ILE A 132 7.93 7.38 1.57
CA ILE A 132 9.06 8.33 1.77
C ILE A 132 9.38 9.08 0.47
N SER A 133 9.44 8.36 -0.66
CA SER A 133 9.74 8.95 -1.96
C SER A 133 8.62 9.88 -2.45
N ALA A 134 7.36 9.55 -2.22
CA ALA A 134 6.24 10.44 -2.54
C ALA A 134 6.26 11.69 -1.65
N GLN A 135 6.58 11.58 -0.37
CA GLN A 135 6.70 12.72 0.55
C GLN A 135 7.83 13.67 0.10
N VAL A 136 9.00 13.15 -0.28
CA VAL A 136 10.08 13.96 -0.86
C VAL A 136 9.63 14.61 -2.17
N ALA A 137 8.86 13.91 -3.02
CA ALA A 137 8.32 14.49 -4.25
C ALA A 137 7.32 15.62 -3.98
N TYR A 138 6.49 15.46 -2.95
CA TYR A 138 5.54 16.48 -2.54
C TYR A 138 6.26 17.74 -2.04
N LEU A 139 7.27 17.58 -1.17
CA LEU A 139 8.11 18.69 -0.70
C LEU A 139 8.83 19.37 -1.86
N TYR A 140 9.35 18.61 -2.83
CA TYR A 140 10.01 19.18 -4.01
C TYR A 140 9.11 20.18 -4.75
N PHE A 141 7.89 19.77 -5.11
CA PHE A 141 6.95 20.62 -5.83
C PHE A 141 6.32 21.71 -4.93
N LEU A 142 6.27 21.51 -3.60
CA LEU A 142 5.88 22.56 -2.67
C LEU A 142 6.84 23.75 -2.75
N TYR A 143 8.15 23.48 -2.61
CA TYR A 143 9.19 24.51 -2.61
C TYR A 143 9.57 24.99 -4.02
N HIS A 144 9.36 24.18 -5.07
CA HIS A 144 9.64 24.52 -6.47
C HIS A 144 8.34 24.68 -7.27
N LYS A 145 7.53 25.68 -6.87
CA LYS A 145 6.14 25.83 -7.33
C LYS A 145 5.95 25.82 -8.86
N TYR A 146 6.90 26.40 -9.59
CA TYR A 146 6.81 26.61 -11.03
C TYR A 146 7.53 25.55 -11.86
N ASP A 147 8.16 24.57 -11.20
CA ASP A 147 8.93 23.56 -11.90
C ASP A 147 8.03 22.63 -12.72
N VAL A 148 8.50 22.34 -13.93
CA VAL A 148 7.97 21.31 -14.80
C VAL A 148 9.12 20.35 -15.08
N VAL A 149 8.94 19.08 -14.72
CA VAL A 149 10.02 18.07 -14.79
C VAL A 149 9.54 16.79 -15.45
N ASN A 150 10.40 16.15 -16.21
CA ASN A 150 10.20 14.75 -16.58
C ASN A 150 10.80 13.79 -15.54
N VAL A 151 10.53 12.49 -15.70
CA VAL A 151 10.99 11.46 -14.74
C VAL A 151 12.51 11.43 -14.60
N THR A 152 13.26 11.64 -15.68
CA THR A 152 14.72 11.58 -15.67
C THR A 152 15.30 12.79 -14.94
N GLU A 153 14.85 13.99 -15.27
CA GLU A 153 15.25 15.24 -14.60
C GLU A 153 14.91 15.19 -13.10
N PHE A 154 13.72 14.71 -12.77
CA PHE A 154 13.29 14.56 -11.39
C PHE A 154 14.15 13.56 -10.61
N ALA A 155 14.52 12.44 -11.26
CA ALA A 155 15.42 11.45 -10.68
C ALA A 155 16.81 12.04 -10.38
N GLU A 156 17.38 12.79 -11.33
CA GLU A 156 18.69 13.44 -11.17
C GLU A 156 18.68 14.48 -10.05
N LYS A 157 17.66 15.35 -10.00
CA LYS A 157 17.55 16.41 -8.98
C LYS A 157 17.49 15.87 -7.55
N LEU A 158 16.83 14.72 -7.34
CA LEU A 158 16.65 14.12 -6.01
C LEU A 158 17.61 12.97 -5.71
N GLY A 159 18.53 12.64 -6.62
CA GLY A 159 19.40 11.48 -6.47
C GLY A 159 18.64 10.14 -6.44
N PHE A 160 17.45 10.08 -7.03
CA PHE A 160 16.63 8.88 -7.11
C PHE A 160 17.00 8.00 -8.30
N THR A 161 16.66 6.72 -8.21
CA THR A 161 16.59 5.90 -9.43
C THR A 161 15.39 6.33 -10.28
N THR A 162 15.45 6.12 -11.59
CA THR A 162 14.33 6.41 -12.50
C THR A 162 13.05 5.67 -12.12
N MET A 163 13.16 4.46 -11.58
CA MET A 163 12.01 3.69 -11.08
C MET A 163 11.40 4.32 -9.83
N THR A 164 12.22 4.74 -8.86
CA THR A 164 11.76 5.42 -7.65
C THR A 164 11.09 6.76 -7.99
N ALA A 165 11.73 7.55 -8.86
CA ALA A 165 11.18 8.81 -9.38
C ALA A 165 9.83 8.60 -10.07
N SER A 166 9.73 7.60 -10.96
CA SER A 166 8.49 7.26 -11.65
C SER A 166 7.37 6.89 -10.68
N ARG A 167 7.66 6.06 -9.67
CA ARG A 167 6.68 5.70 -8.63
C ARG A 167 6.23 6.90 -7.83
N ALA A 168 7.15 7.72 -7.33
CA ALA A 168 6.81 8.91 -6.54
C ALA A 168 5.94 9.91 -7.31
N LEU A 169 6.26 10.17 -8.59
CA LEU A 169 5.42 11.02 -9.45
C LEU A 169 4.05 10.39 -9.71
N ASN A 170 3.99 9.07 -9.89
CA ASN A 170 2.73 8.36 -10.06
C ASN A 170 1.85 8.40 -8.80
N ASP A 171 2.45 8.26 -7.62
CA ASP A 171 1.76 8.39 -6.32
C ASP A 171 1.12 9.78 -6.19
N LEU A 172 1.88 10.85 -6.47
CA LEU A 172 1.37 12.23 -6.46
C LEU A 172 0.29 12.47 -7.52
N TYR A 173 0.42 11.85 -8.69
CA TYR A 173 -0.58 11.95 -9.76
C TYR A 173 -1.90 11.29 -9.35
N HIS A 174 -1.84 10.10 -8.73
CA HIS A 174 -3.02 9.42 -8.20
C HIS A 174 -3.64 10.13 -6.98
N ALA A 175 -2.83 10.83 -6.19
CA ALA A 175 -3.30 11.74 -5.15
C ALA A 175 -3.88 13.06 -5.71
N HIS A 176 -3.92 13.24 -7.04
CA HIS A 176 -4.41 14.45 -7.71
C HIS A 176 -3.65 15.73 -7.37
N LEU A 177 -2.39 15.62 -6.95
CA LEU A 177 -1.54 16.77 -6.57
C LEU A 177 -0.70 17.28 -7.73
N ILE A 178 -0.47 16.44 -8.73
CA ILE A 178 0.25 16.83 -9.95
C ILE A 178 -0.52 16.41 -11.19
N THR A 179 -0.24 17.09 -12.29
CA THR A 179 -0.72 16.76 -13.63
C THR A 179 0.47 16.59 -14.55
N TYR A 180 0.29 15.93 -15.69
CA TYR A 180 1.32 15.89 -16.70
C TYR A 180 0.77 16.20 -18.08
N LYS A 181 1.65 16.65 -18.96
CA LYS A 181 1.41 16.69 -20.40
C LYS A 181 2.41 15.78 -21.10
N ILE A 182 2.05 15.30 -22.29
CA ILE A 182 3.01 14.59 -23.14
C ILE A 182 3.80 15.65 -23.90
N GLY A 183 5.12 15.63 -23.71
CA GLY A 183 6.06 16.61 -24.23
C GLY A 183 7.45 16.01 -24.47
N GLY A 184 8.48 16.85 -24.34
CA GLY A 184 9.87 16.54 -24.66
C GLY A 184 10.19 16.55 -26.16
N LYS A 185 11.49 16.57 -26.49
CA LYS A 185 12.02 16.65 -27.87
C LYS A 185 11.48 15.56 -28.81
N THR A 186 11.07 14.40 -28.25
CA THR A 186 10.54 13.25 -28.99
C THR A 186 9.02 13.12 -28.91
N GLY A 187 8.31 13.99 -28.17
CA GLY A 187 6.86 13.95 -27.99
C GLY A 187 6.34 12.71 -27.25
N ARG A 188 7.19 12.07 -26.42
CA ARG A 188 6.87 10.81 -25.71
C ARG A 188 7.09 10.89 -24.21
N SER A 189 7.60 12.00 -23.69
CA SER A 189 7.92 12.15 -22.27
C SER A 189 6.73 12.73 -21.51
N LYS A 190 6.49 12.25 -20.29
CA LYS A 190 5.54 12.90 -19.37
C LYS A 190 6.26 14.03 -18.65
N GLU A 191 5.78 15.24 -18.84
CA GLU A 191 6.25 16.45 -18.16
C GLU A 191 5.25 16.80 -17.06
N TYR A 192 5.66 16.61 -15.80
CA TYR A 192 4.84 16.77 -14.62
C TYR A 192 4.94 18.18 -14.05
N LYS A 193 3.81 18.69 -13.54
CA LYS A 193 3.71 19.95 -12.81
C LYS A 193 2.66 19.83 -11.71
N ARG A 194 2.83 20.56 -10.61
CA ARG A 194 1.84 20.60 -9.54
C ARG A 194 0.57 21.35 -9.91
N ILE A 195 -0.51 21.06 -9.17
CA ILE A 195 -1.71 21.88 -9.17
C ILE A 195 -1.49 23.21 -8.43
N PRO A 196 -2.36 24.23 -8.64
CA PRO A 196 -2.27 25.51 -7.96
C PRO A 196 -2.51 25.42 -6.44
N ASP A 197 -2.08 26.46 -5.73
CA ASP A 197 -2.55 26.76 -4.35
C ASP A 197 -4.01 27.26 -4.38
N PRO A 198 -4.77 27.11 -3.28
CA PRO A 198 -4.37 26.50 -2.00
C PRO A 198 -4.39 24.96 -2.04
N ASP A 199 -5.03 24.38 -3.06
CA ASP A 199 -5.34 22.96 -3.15
C ASP A 199 -4.12 22.04 -3.00
N TYR A 200 -2.98 22.41 -3.56
CA TYR A 200 -1.77 21.59 -3.47
C TYR A 200 -1.34 21.36 -2.02
N PHE A 201 -1.27 22.42 -1.23
CA PHE A 201 -0.89 22.36 0.17
C PHE A 201 -1.96 21.67 1.01
N LEU A 202 -3.21 22.12 0.90
CA LEU A 202 -4.33 21.63 1.71
C LEU A 202 -4.59 20.14 1.51
N LYS A 203 -4.51 19.65 0.28
CA LYS A 203 -4.70 18.21 0.00
C LYS A 203 -3.46 17.42 0.38
N GLY A 204 -2.26 17.93 0.07
CA GLY A 204 -1.03 17.17 0.24
C GLY A 204 -0.58 17.02 1.69
N ARG A 205 -0.88 17.99 2.57
CA ARG A 205 -0.54 17.92 4.00
C ARG A 205 -1.19 16.73 4.71
N ASP A 206 -2.37 16.31 4.27
CA ASP A 206 -3.11 15.19 4.87
C ASP A 206 -2.41 13.84 4.65
N TYR A 207 -1.58 13.75 3.60
CA TYR A 207 -0.80 12.55 3.28
C TYR A 207 0.57 12.52 3.98
N MET A 208 0.98 13.61 4.64
CA MET A 208 2.31 13.70 5.24
C MET A 208 2.42 12.83 6.50
N LYS A 209 3.50 12.04 6.57
CA LYS A 209 3.92 11.31 7.77
C LYS A 209 5.08 12.03 8.46
N SER A 210 5.23 11.77 9.75
CA SER A 210 6.44 12.18 10.46
C SER A 210 7.68 11.64 9.72
N PRO A 211 8.66 12.50 9.39
CA PRO A 211 9.89 12.07 8.75
C PRO A 211 10.76 11.27 9.72
N VAL A 212 10.54 11.39 11.03
CA VAL A 212 11.32 10.75 12.09
C VAL A 212 11.05 9.24 12.10
N LYS A 213 12.06 8.44 11.76
CA LYS A 213 12.01 6.97 11.82
C LYS A 213 12.51 6.42 13.15
N LYS A 214 13.43 7.12 13.80
CA LYS A 214 14.03 6.70 15.06
C LYS A 214 14.69 7.88 15.75
N THR A 215 14.61 7.92 17.07
CA THR A 215 15.34 8.88 17.89
C THR A 215 16.47 8.18 18.64
N VAL A 216 17.65 8.80 18.69
CA VAL A 216 18.82 8.33 19.43
C VAL A 216 19.46 9.48 20.21
N TYR A 217 20.24 9.16 21.24
CA TYR A 217 20.84 10.16 22.12
C TYR A 217 22.36 10.04 22.13
N THR A 218 23.06 11.17 22.15
CA THR A 218 24.52 11.26 22.19
C THR A 218 24.98 12.32 23.19
N LYS A 219 26.20 12.15 23.72
CA LYS A 219 26.85 13.15 24.58
C LYS A 219 27.52 14.26 23.78
N THR A 220 27.91 13.98 22.54
CA THR A 220 28.74 14.88 21.74
C THR A 220 28.00 15.29 20.48
N LYS A 221 27.94 16.60 20.21
CA LYS A 221 27.27 17.15 19.02
C LYS A 221 28.05 16.79 17.75
N PRO A 222 27.46 16.05 16.80
CA PRO A 222 28.07 15.83 15.50
C PRO A 222 28.05 17.11 14.65
N GLN A 223 28.99 17.25 13.72
CA GLN A 223 29.11 18.45 12.89
C GLN A 223 28.14 18.44 11.70
N GLY A 224 27.68 19.62 11.28
CA GLY A 224 26.91 19.80 10.05
C GLY A 224 25.49 19.22 10.10
N LEU A 225 24.89 19.14 11.30
CA LEU A 225 23.50 18.72 11.49
C LEU A 225 22.53 19.90 11.45
N LEU A 226 21.28 19.60 11.07
CA LEU A 226 20.18 20.55 11.08
C LEU A 226 19.41 20.47 12.39
N THR A 227 19.06 21.63 12.95
CA THR A 227 18.24 21.73 14.16
C THR A 227 16.82 21.26 13.83
N ALA A 228 16.22 20.43 14.70
CA ALA A 228 14.94 19.78 14.46
C ALA A 228 14.03 19.79 15.70
N GLY A 229 12.82 19.24 15.58
CA GLY A 229 11.87 19.09 16.70
C GLY A 229 11.54 20.40 17.42
N LEU A 230 11.26 20.32 18.72
CA LEU A 230 10.89 21.48 19.53
C LEU A 230 12.01 22.54 19.59
N GLU A 231 13.28 22.15 19.50
CA GLU A 231 14.39 23.10 19.44
C GLU A 231 14.34 23.93 18.14
N ALA A 232 13.99 23.32 17.01
CA ALA A 232 13.78 24.07 15.77
C ALA A 232 12.57 24.99 15.86
N LEU A 233 11.45 24.51 16.41
CA LEU A 233 10.25 25.31 16.55
C LEU A 233 10.45 26.50 17.52
N ALA A 234 11.14 26.29 18.63
CA ALA A 234 11.54 27.38 19.55
C ALA A 234 12.45 28.40 18.86
N GLY A 235 13.36 27.96 18.00
CA GLY A 235 14.20 28.85 17.20
C GLY A 235 13.46 29.62 16.10
N LEU A 236 12.23 29.22 15.76
CA LEU A 236 11.39 29.80 14.71
C LEU A 236 10.16 30.55 15.24
N SER A 237 9.85 30.41 16.53
CA SER A 237 8.64 30.94 17.17
C SER A 237 8.96 31.49 18.57
N MET A 238 7.93 31.79 19.35
CA MET A 238 8.06 32.35 20.71
C MET A 238 7.89 31.30 21.82
N ILE A 239 7.96 29.99 21.49
CA ILE A 239 7.89 28.93 22.50
C ILE A 239 9.22 28.71 23.20
N ASN A 240 9.17 28.12 24.38
CA ASN A 240 10.39 27.75 25.12
C ASN A 240 11.10 26.60 24.42
N SER A 241 12.44 26.69 24.33
CA SER A 241 13.28 25.58 23.94
C SER A 241 13.15 24.41 24.92
N PRO A 242 13.29 23.16 24.45
CA PRO A 242 13.49 22.01 25.32
C PRO A 242 14.78 22.14 26.14
N ASP A 243 14.90 21.37 27.23
CA ASP A 243 16.09 21.33 28.08
C ASP A 243 17.30 20.64 27.42
N HIS A 244 17.15 20.19 26.18
CA HIS A 244 18.16 19.47 25.42
C HIS A 244 18.14 19.86 23.94
N LEU A 245 19.30 19.73 23.28
CA LEU A 245 19.41 20.04 21.86
C LEU A 245 18.83 18.91 20.99
N VAL A 246 18.13 19.28 19.91
CA VAL A 246 17.52 18.34 18.97
C VAL A 246 18.03 18.60 17.55
N PHE A 247 18.54 17.56 16.89
CA PHE A 247 19.02 17.62 15.50
C PHE A 247 18.45 16.49 14.65
N ALA A 248 18.49 16.65 13.32
CA ALA A 248 18.09 15.64 12.35
C ALA A 248 19.18 15.32 11.32
N LEU A 249 19.18 14.07 10.86
CA LEU A 249 20.02 13.54 9.78
C LEU A 249 19.41 12.25 9.21
N ASP A 250 19.85 11.82 8.03
CA ASP A 250 19.43 10.54 7.46
C ASP A 250 20.30 9.36 7.95
N LYS A 251 19.87 8.15 7.62
CA LYS A 251 20.59 6.95 8.03
C LYS A 251 22.02 6.88 7.46
N ASN A 252 22.25 7.39 6.25
CA ASN A 252 23.58 7.32 5.65
C ASN A 252 24.56 8.25 6.38
N GLN A 253 24.15 9.49 6.67
CA GLN A 253 24.92 10.41 7.51
C GLN A 253 25.16 9.85 8.92
N PHE A 254 24.19 9.11 9.48
CA PHE A 254 24.33 8.46 10.79
C PHE A 254 25.47 7.44 10.78
N ASP A 255 25.45 6.54 9.79
CA ASP A 255 26.39 5.42 9.68
C ASP A 255 27.82 5.93 9.37
N GLU A 256 27.95 7.04 8.64
CA GLU A 256 29.23 7.69 8.32
C GLU A 256 29.91 8.31 9.54
N GLN A 257 29.14 8.98 10.41
CA GLN A 257 29.69 9.78 11.51
C GLN A 257 30.06 8.97 12.76
N LYS A 258 29.65 7.69 12.86
CA LYS A 258 30.04 6.73 13.92
C LYS A 258 30.03 7.27 15.36
N PHE A 259 29.06 8.11 15.71
CA PHE A 259 29.01 8.67 17.07
C PHE A 259 28.42 7.68 18.09
N GLU A 260 28.91 7.75 19.34
CA GLU A 260 28.49 6.86 20.41
C GLU A 260 27.04 7.16 20.85
N THR A 261 26.19 6.14 20.77
CA THR A 261 24.80 6.27 21.21
C THR A 261 24.64 5.82 22.65
N VAL A 262 23.94 6.64 23.44
CA VAL A 262 23.51 6.28 24.78
C VAL A 262 22.16 5.58 24.68
N LYS A 263 22.07 4.37 25.24
CA LYS A 263 20.84 3.55 25.24
C LYS A 263 20.20 3.42 26.63
N ASN A 264 20.94 3.75 27.69
CA ASN A 264 20.44 3.64 29.06
C ASN A 264 19.40 4.75 29.30
N ARG A 265 18.17 4.36 29.63
CA ARG A 265 17.03 5.27 29.81
C ARG A 265 17.19 6.21 31.01
N ASP A 266 17.80 5.74 32.08
CA ASP A 266 18.01 6.55 33.29
C ASP A 266 19.05 7.64 33.00
N VAL A 267 20.13 7.29 32.29
CA VAL A 267 21.13 8.28 31.84
C VAL A 267 20.51 9.32 30.90
N ILE A 268 19.60 8.90 30.00
CA ILE A 268 18.90 9.83 29.10
C ILE A 268 17.98 10.78 29.87
N LYS A 269 17.34 10.32 30.95
CA LYS A 269 16.45 11.16 31.77
C LYS A 269 17.22 12.11 32.70
N ASP A 270 18.32 11.63 33.27
CA ASP A 270 19.08 12.36 34.30
C ASP A 270 20.14 13.29 33.69
N THR A 271 20.38 13.21 32.38
CA THR A 271 21.39 14.00 31.67
C THR A 271 20.79 14.73 30.48
N GLN A 272 21.14 16.00 30.26
CA GLN A 272 20.81 16.77 29.05
C GLN A 272 21.59 16.26 27.83
N LEU A 273 21.25 15.07 27.34
CA LEU A 273 21.84 14.48 26.15
C LEU A 273 21.29 15.13 24.89
N ILE A 274 22.07 15.10 23.83
CA ILE A 274 21.64 15.60 22.53
C ILE A 274 20.76 14.54 21.87
N GLU A 275 19.56 14.94 21.48
CA GLU A 275 18.63 14.14 20.72
C GLU A 275 18.93 14.22 19.22
N ILE A 276 19.01 13.08 18.56
CA ILE A 276 19.19 12.94 17.12
C ILE A 276 18.00 12.18 16.54
N GLN A 277 17.24 12.84 15.67
CA GLN A 277 16.15 12.29 14.90
C GLN A 277 16.68 11.74 13.57
N LEU A 278 16.59 10.42 13.39
CA LEU A 278 16.91 9.75 12.14
C LEU A 278 15.73 9.84 11.20
N TRP A 279 15.89 10.61 10.12
CA TRP A 279 14.84 10.86 9.16
C TRP A 279 14.83 9.80 8.04
N GLY A 280 13.67 9.62 7.42
CA GLY A 280 13.48 8.70 6.28
C GLY A 280 14.17 9.17 4.99
N TYR A 281 14.58 10.43 4.93
CA TYR A 281 15.28 11.09 3.83
C TYR A 281 16.27 12.12 4.39
N ASP A 282 17.21 12.59 3.56
CA ASP A 282 18.16 13.64 3.94
C ASP A 282 17.44 14.97 4.22
N PRO A 283 17.43 15.46 5.48
CA PRO A 283 16.77 16.73 5.81
C PRO A 283 17.39 17.93 5.07
N LYS A 284 18.61 17.80 4.52
CA LYS A 284 19.27 18.86 3.75
C LYS A 284 18.67 19.09 2.37
N LEU A 285 17.83 18.18 1.87
CA LEU A 285 17.20 18.32 0.54
C LEU A 285 16.37 19.60 0.41
N PHE A 286 15.72 20.02 1.50
CA PHE A 286 14.80 21.16 1.50
C PHE A 286 15.07 22.16 2.63
N SER A 287 16.12 21.95 3.43
CA SER A 287 16.45 22.84 4.54
C SER A 287 16.75 24.25 4.07
N ASN A 288 16.33 25.24 4.87
CA ASN A 288 16.77 26.61 4.73
C ASN A 288 17.62 26.98 5.95
N ASN A 289 18.88 27.34 5.72
CA ASN A 289 19.84 27.71 6.76
C ASN A 289 20.19 26.57 7.74
N ARG A 290 19.88 26.73 9.03
CA ARG A 290 20.31 25.87 10.15
C ARG A 290 19.22 24.92 10.66
N TYR A 291 18.01 25.03 10.13
CA TYR A 291 16.84 24.25 10.53
C TYR A 291 16.43 23.28 9.43
N VAL A 292 15.76 22.20 9.83
CA VAL A 292 15.01 21.36 8.90
C VAL A 292 13.90 22.16 8.20
N ASP A 293 13.41 21.67 7.07
CA ASP A 293 12.34 22.36 6.35
C ASP A 293 11.02 22.40 7.16
N LEU A 294 10.26 23.48 6.98
CA LEU A 294 9.12 23.81 7.84
C LEU A 294 7.99 22.79 7.76
N LEU A 295 7.68 22.28 6.57
CA LEU A 295 6.59 21.31 6.44
C LEU A 295 6.98 19.94 7.04
N SER A 296 8.24 19.52 6.89
CA SER A 296 8.72 18.32 7.57
C SER A 296 8.76 18.49 9.09
N LEU A 297 9.09 19.69 9.58
CA LEU A 297 9.01 20.03 11.01
C LEU A 297 7.58 19.96 11.51
N TYR A 298 6.62 20.53 10.77
CA TYR A 298 5.21 20.39 11.07
C TYR A 298 4.80 18.91 11.12
N ALA A 299 5.16 18.12 10.11
CA ALA A 299 4.81 16.71 10.07
C ALA A 299 5.44 15.89 11.22
N SER A 300 6.58 16.31 11.78
CA SER A 300 7.18 15.63 12.93
C SER A 300 6.55 16.00 14.27
N LEU A 301 5.89 17.16 14.36
CA LEU A 301 5.30 17.69 15.59
C LEU A 301 3.76 17.74 15.57
N LYS A 302 3.10 17.44 14.44
CA LYS A 302 1.62 17.55 14.29
C LYS A 302 0.80 16.67 15.24
N GLU A 303 1.43 15.67 15.86
CA GLU A 303 0.80 14.75 16.82
C GLU A 303 1.14 15.12 18.29
N GLU A 304 1.88 16.22 18.50
CA GLU A 304 2.15 16.74 19.85
C GLU A 304 0.88 17.28 20.50
N ALA A 305 0.66 16.93 21.76
CA ALA A 305 -0.57 17.29 22.48
C ALA A 305 -0.53 18.69 23.13
N ASP A 306 0.61 19.37 23.11
CA ASP A 306 0.76 20.71 23.71
C ASP A 306 0.17 21.77 22.77
N GLU A 307 -0.92 22.40 23.19
CA GLU A 307 -1.61 23.47 22.43
C GLU A 307 -0.68 24.63 22.03
N ARG A 308 0.38 24.89 22.82
CA ARG A 308 1.36 25.94 22.50
C ARG A 308 2.23 25.56 21.31
N VAL A 309 2.51 24.26 21.15
CA VAL A 309 3.27 23.72 20.01
C VAL A 309 2.40 23.81 18.76
N GLU A 310 1.14 23.41 18.85
CA GLU A 310 0.17 23.52 17.75
C GLU A 310 0.02 24.98 17.28
N GLN A 311 -0.21 25.91 18.21
CA GLN A 311 -0.35 27.33 17.89
C GLN A 311 0.93 27.90 17.24
N ALA A 312 2.10 27.55 17.76
CA ALA A 312 3.37 28.00 17.21
C ALA A 312 3.63 27.44 15.81
N LEU A 313 3.30 26.17 15.57
CA LEU A 313 3.38 25.58 14.23
C LEU A 313 2.49 26.32 13.24
N GLU A 314 1.23 26.58 13.58
CA GLU A 314 0.33 27.35 12.71
C GLU A 314 0.87 28.75 12.42
N GLU A 315 1.35 29.46 13.44
CA GLU A 315 1.88 30.82 13.28
C GLU A 315 3.10 30.86 12.36
N VAL A 316 4.03 29.91 12.53
CA VAL A 316 5.21 29.80 11.66
C VAL A 316 4.79 29.46 10.23
N LEU A 317 3.83 28.54 10.05
CA LEU A 317 3.35 28.17 8.73
C LEU A 317 2.63 29.33 8.03
N ARG A 318 1.88 30.18 8.74
CA ARG A 318 1.23 31.39 8.17
C ARG A 318 2.22 32.37 7.52
N GLY A 319 3.50 32.31 7.89
CA GLY A 319 4.55 33.08 7.24
C GLY A 319 4.94 32.60 5.84
N GLU A 320 4.53 31.39 5.46
CA GLU A 320 4.95 30.76 4.22
C GLU A 320 4.01 31.07 3.04
N PRO A 321 4.55 31.34 1.83
CA PRO A 321 3.75 31.76 0.68
C PRO A 321 2.82 30.67 0.12
N TRP A 322 3.03 29.41 0.52
CA TRP A 322 2.21 28.26 0.16
C TRP A 322 1.17 27.90 1.22
N TYR A 323 1.22 28.54 2.40
CA TYR A 323 0.21 28.38 3.42
C TYR A 323 -0.95 29.33 3.13
N MET A 324 -2.07 28.77 2.66
CA MET A 324 -3.26 29.50 2.23
C MET A 324 -4.51 28.84 2.85
N ASP A 325 -4.51 28.75 4.18
CA ASP A 325 -5.64 28.28 5.01
C ASP A 325 -6.61 29.43 5.35
#